data_AF-A0A9P7D3U4-F1
#
_entry.id   AF-A0A9P7D3U4-F1
#
_cell.length_a   1.000
_cell.length_b   1.000
_cell.length_c   1.000
_cell.angle_alpha   90.00
_cell.angle_beta   90.00
_cell.angle_gamma   90.00
#
_symmetry.space_group_name_H-M   'P 1'
#
loop_
_entity.id
_entity.type
_entity.pdbx_description
1 polymer ?
#
loop_
_entity_poly.entity_id
_entity_poly.type
_entity_poly.pdbx_seq_one_letter_code
_entity_poly.pdbx_strand_id
1 'polypeptide(L)'
;MHSPPVTSSHPFPSRPFPPPPLTDVPHEYIIDQLRSLASHYWDRPQTADCTIIVPVPHHRPRPAHDSPVTSSDSSPEPSPRVQVDTGRRVTEPAIHAVPRMKLRLHMDYLSSHSTLLRGLFSGASPNDLIRAGATQPRHPPLHVPESRLPSLLPSPPSHPTLFLPVPDPSSIHLIFHWMYFGQTALMEDCLNRGVVHWEGIARNVEYLGLPTDIKVFLGRWYRNWLLPAHSRPGYDEDSDIELELDDDDNDDDETDDDDYSTVSSHTEDVDAIAEFERGRTPTIRPLARLCGKLQMCGA
;
A
#
# COMPACT_ATOMS: atom_id res chain seq x y z
N MET A 1 -11.65 48.04 -13.96
CA MET A 1 -11.05 46.71 -14.03
C MET A 1 -11.74 45.84 -12.99
N HIS A 2 -12.71 45.01 -13.42
CA HIS A 2 -13.37 44.05 -12.54
C HIS A 2 -12.58 42.75 -12.61
N SER A 3 -12.00 42.34 -11.48
CA SER A 3 -11.44 40.99 -11.34
C SER A 3 -12.57 39.98 -11.56
N PRO A 4 -12.36 38.91 -12.35
CA PRO A 4 -13.36 37.86 -12.45
C PRO A 4 -13.57 37.22 -11.07
N PRO A 5 -14.81 36.80 -10.75
CA PRO A 5 -15.07 36.10 -9.50
C PRO A 5 -14.24 34.82 -9.46
N VAL A 6 -13.52 34.61 -8.35
CA VAL A 6 -12.89 33.34 -8.00
C VAL A 6 -14.01 32.31 -8.04
N THR A 7 -13.99 31.45 -9.06
CA THR A 7 -14.98 30.37 -9.20
C THR A 7 -14.94 29.57 -7.92
N SER A 8 -16.03 29.62 -7.15
CA SER A 8 -16.21 28.81 -5.96
C SER A 8 -15.98 27.36 -6.36
N SER A 9 -14.88 26.76 -5.89
CA SER A 9 -14.65 25.34 -6.00
C SER A 9 -15.77 24.67 -5.22
N HIS A 10 -16.79 24.17 -5.93
CA HIS A 10 -17.86 23.42 -5.28
C HIS A 10 -17.23 22.22 -4.58
N PRO A 11 -17.48 22.04 -3.27
CA PRO A 11 -16.94 20.90 -2.55
C PRO A 11 -17.43 19.61 -3.21
N PHE A 12 -16.51 18.67 -3.40
CA PHE A 12 -16.85 17.31 -3.85
C PHE A 12 -17.93 16.74 -2.92
N PRO A 13 -19.07 16.26 -3.44
CA PRO A 13 -20.12 15.68 -2.61
C PRO A 13 -19.60 14.40 -1.94
N SER A 14 -19.80 14.26 -0.63
CA SER A 14 -19.38 13.06 0.10
C SER A 14 -20.05 11.82 -0.52
N ARG A 15 -19.23 10.78 -0.75
CA ARG A 15 -19.69 9.51 -1.30
C ARG A 15 -19.40 8.40 -0.29
N PRO A 16 -20.35 8.11 0.62
CA PRO A 16 -20.17 7.05 1.61
C PRO A 16 -20.04 5.69 0.93
N PHE A 17 -19.36 4.77 1.61
CA PHE A 17 -19.25 3.38 1.20
C PHE A 17 -19.67 2.45 2.36
N PRO A 18 -20.55 1.46 2.12
CA PRO A 18 -21.21 1.19 0.83
C PRO A 18 -22.21 2.32 0.48
N PRO A 19 -22.55 2.49 -0.82
CA PRO A 19 -23.63 3.38 -1.21
C PRO A 19 -24.95 3.01 -0.50
N PRO A 20 -25.85 3.97 -0.21
CA PRO A 20 -27.07 3.70 0.57
C PRO A 20 -27.91 2.49 0.11
N PRO A 21 -28.07 2.23 -1.20
CA PRO A 21 -28.79 1.04 -1.67
C PRO A 21 -28.17 -0.31 -1.30
N LEU A 22 -26.90 -0.33 -0.87
CA LEU A 22 -26.14 -1.52 -0.51
C LEU A 22 -25.86 -1.61 1.00
N THR A 23 -26.54 -0.82 1.83
CA THR A 23 -26.28 -0.75 3.28
C THR A 23 -26.51 -2.10 3.99
N ASP A 24 -27.52 -2.85 3.57
CA ASP A 24 -27.87 -4.16 4.15
C ASP A 24 -27.18 -5.35 3.44
N VAL A 25 -26.30 -5.06 2.48
CA VAL A 25 -25.57 -6.09 1.74
C VAL A 25 -24.26 -6.39 2.48
N PRO A 26 -23.94 -7.67 2.78
CA PRO A 26 -22.68 -8.02 3.42
C PRO A 26 -21.46 -7.45 2.68
N HIS A 27 -20.53 -6.84 3.43
CA HIS A 27 -19.37 -6.14 2.85
C HIS A 27 -18.52 -7.07 1.97
N GLU A 28 -18.36 -8.33 2.39
CA GLU A 28 -17.63 -9.37 1.64
C GLU A 28 -18.28 -9.64 0.28
N TYR A 29 -19.61 -9.72 0.23
CA TYR A 29 -20.33 -9.91 -1.02
C TYR A 29 -20.10 -8.73 -1.98
N ILE A 30 -20.08 -7.49 -1.48
CA ILE A 30 -19.78 -6.32 -2.30
C ILE A 30 -18.37 -6.40 -2.88
N ILE A 31 -17.38 -6.80 -2.06
CA ILE A 31 -16.00 -7.01 -2.52
C ILE A 31 -15.93 -8.07 -3.62
N ASP A 32 -16.60 -9.21 -3.44
CA ASP A 32 -16.58 -10.30 -4.41
C ASP A 32 -17.21 -9.88 -5.75
N GLN A 33 -18.34 -9.14 -5.70
CA GLN A 33 -18.93 -8.57 -6.89
C GLN A 33 -17.99 -7.58 -7.58
N LEU A 34 -17.34 -6.68 -6.84
CA LEU A 34 -16.33 -5.77 -7.39
C LEU A 34 -15.19 -6.54 -8.05
N ARG A 35 -14.65 -7.58 -7.40
CA ARG A 35 -13.56 -8.39 -7.95
C ARG A 35 -13.97 -9.13 -9.23
N SER A 36 -15.21 -9.62 -9.32
CA SER A 36 -15.73 -10.26 -10.53
C SER A 36 -15.75 -9.32 -11.75
N LEU A 37 -15.92 -8.01 -11.51
CA LEU A 37 -15.95 -6.98 -12.53
C LEU A 37 -14.56 -6.37 -12.83
N ALA A 38 -13.52 -6.72 -12.07
CA ALA A 38 -12.23 -6.05 -12.11
C ALA A 38 -11.61 -6.02 -13.51
N SER A 39 -11.69 -7.10 -14.28
CA SER A 39 -11.18 -7.17 -15.66
C SER A 39 -11.85 -6.20 -16.63
N HIS A 40 -13.08 -5.76 -16.33
CA HIS A 40 -13.82 -4.79 -17.14
C HIS A 40 -13.41 -3.34 -16.87
N TYR A 41 -12.83 -3.06 -15.70
CA TYR A 41 -12.50 -1.71 -15.23
C TYR A 41 -10.99 -1.47 -15.14
N TRP A 42 -10.20 -2.51 -14.86
CA TRP A 42 -8.75 -2.44 -14.83
C TRP A 42 -8.20 -2.04 -16.21
N ASP A 43 -7.19 -1.17 -16.22
CA ASP A 43 -6.61 -0.56 -17.43
C ASP A 43 -7.60 0.23 -18.32
N ARG A 44 -8.79 0.57 -17.81
CA ARG A 44 -9.74 1.45 -18.50
C ARG A 44 -9.84 2.81 -17.81
N PRO A 45 -8.85 3.70 -17.99
CA PRO A 45 -8.87 5.01 -17.34
C PRO A 45 -10.09 5.84 -17.71
N GLN A 46 -10.76 5.57 -18.85
CA GLN A 46 -11.96 6.28 -19.30
C GLN A 46 -13.15 6.05 -18.38
N THR A 47 -13.23 4.91 -17.69
CA THR A 47 -14.31 4.59 -16.74
C THR A 47 -14.00 5.03 -15.31
N ALA A 48 -12.73 5.39 -15.03
CA ALA A 48 -12.31 5.83 -13.72
C ALA A 48 -13.07 7.08 -13.27
N ASP A 49 -13.52 7.07 -12.02
CA ASP A 49 -14.27 8.15 -11.38
C ASP A 49 -13.43 8.92 -10.35
N CYS A 50 -12.15 8.58 -10.16
CA CYS A 50 -11.21 9.40 -9.39
C CYS A 50 -9.79 9.39 -9.95
N THR A 51 -8.99 10.36 -9.51
CA THR A 51 -7.55 10.44 -9.80
C THR A 51 -6.76 10.44 -8.50
N ILE A 52 -5.77 9.57 -8.36
CA ILE A 52 -4.81 9.58 -7.26
C ILE A 52 -3.47 10.14 -7.75
N ILE A 53 -2.92 11.09 -7.01
CA ILE A 53 -1.60 11.69 -7.25
C ILE A 53 -0.69 11.29 -6.09
N VAL A 54 0.30 10.46 -6.38
CA VAL A 54 1.30 10.01 -5.42
C VAL A 54 2.62 10.74 -5.69
N PRO A 55 3.18 11.50 -4.72
CA PRO A 55 4.50 12.09 -4.86
C PRO A 55 5.57 10.98 -4.85
N VAL A 56 6.50 11.03 -5.79
CA VAL A 56 7.64 10.11 -5.87
C VAL A 56 8.89 10.89 -5.44
N PRO A 57 9.54 10.53 -4.32
CA PRO A 57 10.80 11.14 -3.93
C PRO A 57 11.79 11.00 -5.07
N HIS A 58 12.41 12.10 -5.48
CA HIS A 58 13.57 12.00 -6.35
C HIS A 58 14.61 11.17 -5.62
N HIS A 59 14.98 10.01 -6.16
CA HIS A 59 16.31 9.48 -5.90
C HIS A 59 17.25 10.52 -6.49
N ARG A 60 17.75 11.46 -5.67
CA ARG A 60 18.88 12.28 -6.10
C ARG A 60 19.93 11.27 -6.55
N PRO A 61 20.42 11.32 -7.81
CA PRO A 61 21.60 10.57 -8.17
C PRO A 61 22.63 10.93 -7.11
N ARG A 62 23.11 9.92 -6.38
CA ARG A 62 24.22 10.10 -5.44
C ARG A 62 25.28 10.87 -6.22
N PRO A 63 25.69 12.09 -5.80
CA PRO A 63 26.75 12.79 -6.50
C PRO A 63 27.91 11.80 -6.59
N ALA A 64 28.36 11.53 -7.82
CA ALA A 64 29.52 10.69 -8.02
C ALA A 64 30.60 11.24 -7.10
N HIS A 65 31.09 10.39 -6.20
CA HIS A 65 32.17 10.75 -5.28
C HIS A 65 33.26 11.44 -6.11
N ASP A 66 33.55 12.69 -5.75
CA ASP A 66 34.70 13.42 -6.27
C ASP A 66 35.92 12.50 -6.18
N SER A 67 36.51 12.26 -7.35
CA SER A 67 37.88 11.77 -7.40
C SER A 67 38.77 12.84 -6.77
N PRO A 68 39.74 12.48 -5.90
CA PRO A 68 40.57 13.46 -5.22
C PRO A 68 41.55 14.06 -6.23
N VAL A 69 41.29 15.29 -6.68
CA VAL A 69 42.26 16.08 -7.43
C VAL A 69 42.66 17.28 -6.57
N THR A 70 43.79 17.08 -5.90
CA THR A 70 44.86 18.05 -5.59
C THR A 70 44.54 19.55 -5.69
N SER A 71 44.58 20.19 -4.53
CA SER A 71 45.25 21.45 -4.16
C SER A 71 45.52 22.52 -5.25
N SER A 72 44.98 23.73 -5.02
CA SER A 72 45.66 25.05 -5.05
C SER A 72 44.58 26.15 -5.18
N ASP A 73 44.25 26.88 -4.12
CA ASP A 73 44.91 28.09 -3.60
C ASP A 73 44.46 29.40 -4.31
N SER A 74 44.19 30.40 -3.48
CA SER A 74 43.97 31.83 -3.74
C SER A 74 42.55 32.36 -4.05
N SER A 75 42.20 33.38 -3.26
CA SER A 75 41.03 34.29 -3.25
C SER A 75 41.60 35.69 -2.89
N PRO A 76 40.86 36.81 -2.85
CA PRO A 76 39.83 37.40 -3.73
C PRO A 76 40.15 38.87 -4.13
N GLU A 77 39.41 39.48 -5.09
CA GLU A 77 38.99 40.90 -4.99
C GLU A 77 37.94 41.33 -6.07
N PRO A 78 37.19 42.44 -5.86
CA PRO A 78 35.86 42.68 -6.41
C PRO A 78 35.79 43.84 -7.43
N SER A 79 34.71 43.89 -8.22
CA SER A 79 34.10 45.18 -8.59
C SER A 79 32.70 45.07 -9.19
N PRO A 80 31.87 46.14 -9.06
CA PRO A 80 30.42 46.10 -9.19
C PRO A 80 29.97 46.52 -10.59
N ARG A 81 28.89 45.90 -11.09
CA ARG A 81 28.10 46.48 -12.17
C ARG A 81 26.63 46.52 -11.79
N VAL A 82 26.17 47.76 -11.73
CA VAL A 82 24.79 48.22 -11.75
C VAL A 82 24.07 47.61 -12.95
N GLN A 83 22.93 46.97 -12.72
CA GLN A 83 21.85 46.90 -13.71
C GLN A 83 20.51 46.95 -12.99
N VAL A 84 19.92 48.13 -13.07
CA VAL A 84 18.50 48.38 -12.94
C VAL A 84 17.83 47.69 -14.12
N ASP A 85 16.95 46.74 -13.85
CA ASP A 85 15.85 46.41 -14.77
C ASP A 85 14.58 46.19 -13.97
N THR A 86 13.75 47.22 -14.06
CA THR A 86 12.39 47.35 -13.59
C THR A 86 11.49 46.46 -14.44
N GLY A 87 10.70 45.58 -13.81
CA GLY A 87 9.58 44.91 -14.47
C GLY A 87 9.91 43.53 -15.04
N ARG A 88 9.95 42.52 -14.18
CA ARG A 88 9.91 41.11 -14.61
C ARG A 88 8.78 40.42 -13.88
N ARG A 89 7.90 39.79 -14.68
CA ARG A 89 6.76 38.95 -14.28
C ARG A 89 7.02 38.24 -12.96
N VAL A 90 6.01 38.20 -12.11
CA VAL A 90 5.83 37.20 -11.05
C VAL A 90 6.13 35.84 -11.65
N THR A 91 7.37 35.39 -11.48
CA THR A 91 7.74 34.00 -11.71
C THR A 91 7.02 33.23 -10.64
N GLU A 92 5.92 32.59 -11.02
CA GLU A 92 5.45 31.38 -10.38
C GLU A 92 6.70 30.58 -9.99
N PRO A 93 6.92 30.28 -8.70
CA PRO A 93 8.18 29.73 -8.29
C PRO A 93 8.31 28.39 -9.00
N ALA A 94 9.31 28.28 -9.86
CA ALA A 94 9.72 27.04 -10.51
C ALA A 94 10.37 26.13 -9.45
N ILE A 95 9.59 25.75 -8.44
CA ILE A 95 9.97 24.78 -7.42
C ILE A 95 9.78 23.42 -8.09
N HIS A 96 10.82 22.97 -8.78
CA HIS A 96 11.14 21.58 -9.04
C HIS A 96 9.95 20.62 -8.96
N ALA A 97 9.26 20.40 -10.09
CA ALA A 97 8.13 19.49 -10.18
C ALA A 97 8.54 18.09 -9.68
N VAL A 98 8.28 17.81 -8.41
CA VAL A 98 8.52 16.51 -7.79
C VAL A 98 7.81 15.48 -8.66
N PRO A 99 8.50 14.45 -9.21
CA PRO A 99 7.88 13.42 -10.01
C PRO A 99 6.66 12.89 -9.30
N ARG A 100 5.54 12.83 -10.02
CA ARG A 100 4.28 12.36 -9.46
C ARG A 100 3.81 11.20 -10.29
N MET A 101 3.39 10.15 -9.62
CA MET A 101 2.61 9.11 -10.25
C MET A 101 1.14 9.54 -10.24
N LYS A 102 0.51 9.53 -11.41
CA LYS A 102 -0.91 9.86 -11.58
C LYS A 102 -1.66 8.60 -11.98
N LEU A 103 -2.63 8.19 -11.18
CA LEU A 103 -3.40 6.96 -11.37
C LEU A 103 -4.88 7.31 -11.49
N ARG A 104 -5.55 6.81 -12.53
CA ARG A 104 -7.00 6.95 -12.71
C ARG A 104 -7.65 5.65 -12.26
N LEU A 105 -8.43 5.71 -11.19
CA LEU A 105 -8.96 4.54 -10.48
C LEU A 105 -10.45 4.71 -10.18
N HIS A 106 -11.06 3.68 -9.62
CA HIS A 106 -12.47 3.61 -9.29
C HIS A 106 -12.66 3.68 -7.77
N MET A 107 -13.45 4.64 -7.30
CA MET A 107 -13.66 4.94 -5.89
C MET A 107 -14.18 3.73 -5.13
N ASP A 108 -15.10 2.95 -5.70
CA ASP A 108 -15.72 1.82 -5.01
C ASP A 108 -14.70 0.70 -4.68
N TYR A 109 -13.72 0.47 -5.55
CA TYR A 109 -12.60 -0.46 -5.27
C TYR A 109 -11.69 0.05 -4.15
N LEU A 110 -11.41 1.36 -4.14
CA LEU A 110 -10.56 1.97 -3.13
C LEU A 110 -11.25 2.01 -1.76
N SER A 111 -12.50 2.48 -1.70
CA SER A 111 -13.27 2.65 -0.48
C SER A 111 -13.66 1.32 0.16
N SER A 112 -13.93 0.27 -0.63
CA SER A 112 -14.23 -1.06 -0.12
C SER A 112 -13.07 -1.66 0.68
N HIS A 113 -11.83 -1.37 0.29
CA HIS A 113 -10.63 -1.99 0.86
C HIS A 113 -9.83 -1.09 1.80
N SER A 114 -9.91 0.25 1.69
CA SER A 114 -9.13 1.18 2.50
C SER A 114 -10.05 2.01 3.39
N THR A 115 -9.85 1.94 4.71
CA THR A 115 -10.57 2.79 5.66
C THR A 115 -10.18 4.26 5.50
N LEU A 116 -8.90 4.56 5.23
CA LEU A 116 -8.43 5.91 4.97
C LEU A 116 -9.11 6.52 3.74
N LEU A 117 -9.08 5.82 2.59
CA LEU A 117 -9.65 6.33 1.35
C LEU A 117 -11.18 6.47 1.45
N ARG A 118 -11.83 5.50 2.10
CA ARG A 118 -13.26 5.58 2.42
C ARG A 118 -13.62 6.83 3.21
N GLY A 119 -12.86 7.12 4.27
CA GLY A 119 -13.05 8.33 5.08
C GLY A 119 -12.87 9.60 4.26
N LEU A 120 -11.79 9.69 3.48
CA LEU A 120 -11.49 10.86 2.65
C LEU A 120 -12.58 11.12 1.60
N PHE A 121 -13.06 10.08 0.92
CA PHE A 121 -14.15 10.21 -0.06
C PHE A 121 -15.51 10.47 0.59
N SER A 122 -15.68 10.10 1.86
CA SER A 122 -16.87 10.45 2.66
C SER A 122 -16.81 11.87 3.23
N GLY A 123 -15.72 12.61 2.99
CA GLY A 123 -15.54 13.98 3.46
C GLY A 123 -14.95 14.12 4.87
N ALA A 124 -14.44 13.03 5.46
CA ALA A 124 -13.76 13.10 6.75
C ALA A 124 -12.42 13.85 6.63
N SER A 125 -12.03 14.54 7.71
CA SER A 125 -10.77 15.30 7.70
C SER A 125 -9.57 14.33 7.74
N PRO A 126 -8.49 14.61 6.98
CA PRO A 126 -7.28 13.78 6.97
C PRO A 126 -6.65 13.59 8.37
N ASN A 127 -6.72 14.65 9.20
CA ASN A 127 -6.14 14.64 10.54
C ASN A 127 -6.85 13.68 11.48
N ASP A 128 -8.18 13.59 11.38
CA ASP A 128 -8.97 12.70 12.23
C ASP A 128 -8.71 11.23 11.86
N LEU A 129 -8.61 10.93 10.57
CA LEU A 129 -8.41 9.57 10.07
C LEU A 129 -7.02 9.01 10.43
N ILE A 130 -5.96 9.81 10.29
CA ILE A 130 -4.60 9.37 10.60
C ILE A 130 -4.43 9.18 12.12
N ARG A 131 -5.05 10.04 12.93
CA ARG A 131 -4.95 9.96 14.39
C ARG A 131 -5.80 8.82 14.96
N ALA A 132 -6.94 8.50 14.36
CA ALA A 132 -7.77 7.36 14.77
C ALA A 132 -7.06 6.00 14.62
N GLY A 133 -6.14 5.87 13.67
CA GLY A 133 -5.34 4.65 13.49
C GLY A 133 -4.12 4.54 14.43
N ALA A 134 -3.71 5.63 15.07
CA ALA A 134 -2.57 5.67 15.97
C ALA A 134 -3.02 5.51 17.44
N THR A 135 -3.29 4.28 17.86
CA THR A 135 -3.71 3.92 19.23
C THR A 135 -2.63 4.09 20.33
N GLN A 136 -1.65 4.98 20.16
CA GLN A 136 -0.56 5.19 21.13
C GLN A 136 -0.43 6.67 21.53
N PRO A 137 -0.75 7.05 22.78
CA PRO A 137 -0.55 8.39 23.30
C PRO A 137 0.82 8.46 24.00
N ARG A 138 1.93 8.62 23.25
CA ARG A 138 3.25 8.77 23.91
C ARG A 138 4.18 9.88 23.40
N HIS A 139 3.81 10.67 22.40
CA HIS A 139 4.68 11.76 21.95
C HIS A 139 3.92 13.07 21.68
N PRO A 140 4.55 14.24 21.93
CA PRO A 140 3.97 15.54 21.57
C PRO A 140 3.66 15.57 20.06
N PRO A 141 2.66 16.35 19.62
CA PRO A 141 2.23 16.36 18.23
C PRO A 141 3.38 16.84 17.36
N LEU A 142 4.06 15.90 16.70
CA LEU A 142 4.97 16.22 15.62
C LEU A 142 4.12 16.88 14.54
N HIS A 143 4.32 18.18 14.35
CA HIS A 143 3.63 18.98 13.35
C HIS A 143 4.07 18.49 11.96
N VAL A 144 3.39 17.47 11.45
CA VAL A 144 3.59 16.98 10.08
C VAL A 144 3.21 18.14 9.14
N PRO A 145 4.13 18.61 8.27
CA PRO A 145 3.80 19.65 7.31
C PRO A 145 2.57 19.25 6.50
N GLU A 146 1.64 20.18 6.25
CA GLU A 146 0.41 19.94 5.49
C GLU A 146 0.69 19.32 4.11
N SER A 147 1.86 19.60 3.53
CA SER A 147 2.35 19.01 2.28
C SER A 147 2.57 17.49 2.31
N ARG A 148 2.46 16.86 3.48
CA ARG A 148 2.58 15.41 3.68
C ARG A 148 1.27 14.75 4.11
N LEU A 149 0.18 15.51 4.17
CA LEU A 149 -1.13 14.95 4.49
C LEU A 149 -1.91 14.61 3.20
N PRO A 150 -2.69 13.52 3.22
CA PRO A 150 -3.59 13.24 2.11
C PRO A 150 -4.61 14.37 2.00
N SER A 151 -4.87 14.85 0.79
CA SER A 151 -5.76 16.00 0.58
C SER A 151 -6.50 15.90 -0.75
N LEU A 152 -7.77 16.30 -0.74
CA LEU A 152 -8.55 16.48 -1.96
C LEU A 152 -8.13 17.79 -2.62
N LEU A 153 -7.68 17.70 -3.87
CA LEU A 153 -7.31 18.84 -4.68
C LEU A 153 -8.55 19.42 -5.39
N PRO A 154 -8.53 20.72 -5.74
CA PRO A 154 -9.59 21.33 -6.54
C PRO A 154 -9.81 20.52 -7.84
N SER A 155 -11.01 19.96 -8.00
CA SER A 155 -11.36 19.07 -9.10
C SER A 155 -12.86 19.12 -9.39
N PRO A 156 -13.32 18.65 -10.57
CA PRO A 156 -14.74 18.58 -10.89
C PRO A 156 -15.50 17.72 -9.86
N PRO A 157 -16.76 18.06 -9.53
CA PRO A 157 -17.53 17.33 -8.50
C PRO A 157 -17.78 15.86 -8.86
N SER A 158 -17.67 15.48 -10.14
CA SER A 158 -17.83 14.10 -10.61
C SER A 158 -16.54 13.29 -10.64
N HIS A 159 -15.37 13.92 -10.44
CA HIS A 159 -14.06 13.26 -10.58
C HIS A 159 -13.05 13.83 -9.58
N PRO A 160 -13.12 13.44 -8.31
CA PRO A 160 -12.20 13.93 -7.28
C PRO A 160 -10.76 13.57 -7.62
N THR A 161 -9.86 14.51 -7.35
CA THR A 161 -8.41 14.29 -7.42
C THR A 161 -7.81 14.30 -6.03
N LEU A 162 -7.30 13.15 -5.59
CA LEU A 162 -6.68 12.97 -4.28
C LEU A 162 -5.16 13.04 -4.39
N PHE A 163 -4.55 13.94 -3.63
CA PHE A 163 -3.13 13.87 -3.32
C PHE A 163 -2.92 12.87 -2.18
N LEU A 164 -2.10 11.85 -2.41
CA LEU A 164 -1.90 10.73 -1.50
C LEU A 164 -0.40 10.47 -1.28
N PRO A 165 0.22 11.08 -0.26
CA PRO A 165 1.60 10.82 0.12
C PRO A 165 1.71 9.48 0.85
N VAL A 166 2.07 8.42 0.12
CA VAL A 166 2.24 7.07 0.69
C VAL A 166 3.68 6.85 1.20
N PRO A 167 3.88 6.00 2.22
CA PRO A 167 5.20 5.64 2.74
C PRO A 167 6.19 5.12 1.69
N ASP A 168 5.72 4.28 0.75
CA ASP A 168 6.53 3.74 -0.34
C ASP A 168 5.81 3.84 -1.69
N PRO A 169 6.08 4.89 -2.49
CA PRO A 169 5.45 5.06 -3.80
C PRO A 169 5.79 3.97 -4.81
N SER A 170 6.89 3.23 -4.61
CA SER A 170 7.30 2.19 -5.57
C SER A 170 6.36 1.00 -5.57
N SER A 171 5.72 0.67 -4.44
CA SER A 171 4.88 -0.52 -4.28
C SER A 171 3.37 -0.26 -4.32
N ILE A 172 2.92 0.99 -4.27
CA ILE A 172 1.49 1.34 -4.17
C ILE A 172 0.63 0.81 -5.33
N HIS A 173 1.20 0.69 -6.54
CA HIS A 173 0.49 0.14 -7.69
C HIS A 173 0.11 -1.34 -7.51
N LEU A 174 0.92 -2.12 -6.79
CA LEU A 174 0.64 -3.52 -6.45
C LEU A 174 -0.52 -3.64 -5.47
N ILE A 175 -0.62 -2.68 -4.54
CA ILE A 175 -1.73 -2.61 -3.58
C ILE A 175 -3.04 -2.30 -4.31
N PHE A 176 -3.03 -1.32 -5.22
CA PHE A 176 -4.22 -1.03 -6.03
C PHE A 176 -4.59 -2.21 -6.93
N HIS A 177 -3.63 -2.90 -7.53
CA HIS A 177 -3.91 -4.15 -8.25
C HIS A 177 -4.57 -5.19 -7.34
N TRP A 178 -4.06 -5.38 -6.12
CA TRP A 178 -4.67 -6.30 -5.15
C TRP A 178 -6.10 -5.88 -4.76
N MET A 179 -6.38 -4.59 -4.60
CA MET A 179 -7.76 -4.12 -4.34
C MET A 179 -8.73 -4.48 -5.47
N TYR A 180 -8.27 -4.54 -6.72
CA TYR A 180 -9.10 -4.92 -7.86
C TYR A 180 -9.30 -6.42 -7.94
N PHE A 181 -8.24 -7.20 -7.84
CA PHE A 181 -8.29 -8.63 -8.17
C PHE A 181 -8.31 -9.56 -6.95
N GLY A 182 -7.97 -9.07 -5.76
CA GLY A 182 -7.77 -9.89 -4.56
C GLY A 182 -6.58 -10.84 -4.62
N GLN A 183 -5.83 -10.86 -5.72
CA GLN A 183 -4.73 -11.78 -5.98
C GLN A 183 -3.39 -11.21 -5.51
N THR A 184 -2.55 -12.06 -4.93
CA THR A 184 -1.23 -11.69 -4.40
C THR A 184 -0.07 -12.13 -5.29
N ALA A 185 -0.32 -12.92 -6.35
CA ALA A 185 0.71 -13.50 -7.21
C ALA A 185 1.66 -12.45 -7.82
N LEU A 186 1.12 -11.32 -8.30
CA LEU A 186 1.93 -10.22 -8.84
C LEU A 186 2.81 -9.58 -7.76
N MET A 187 2.26 -9.40 -6.56
CA MET A 187 2.97 -8.82 -5.43
C MET A 187 4.12 -9.74 -4.99
N GLU A 188 3.86 -11.04 -4.94
CA GLU A 188 4.86 -12.07 -4.64
C GLU A 188 5.98 -12.12 -5.69
N ASP A 189 5.67 -12.07 -6.99
CA ASP A 189 6.69 -12.01 -8.04
C ASP A 189 7.60 -10.78 -7.89
N CYS A 190 7.00 -9.60 -7.65
CA CYS A 190 7.77 -8.37 -7.44
C CYS A 190 8.65 -8.42 -6.19
N LEU A 191 8.17 -9.04 -5.11
CA LEU A 191 8.95 -9.28 -3.89
C LEU A 191 10.11 -10.23 -4.14
N ASN A 192 9.85 -11.37 -4.79
CA ASN A 192 10.87 -12.38 -5.09
C ASN A 192 11.98 -11.84 -6.01
N ARG A 193 11.62 -10.93 -6.92
CA ARG A 193 12.57 -10.27 -7.83
C ARG A 193 13.30 -9.07 -7.21
N GLY A 194 12.94 -8.67 -5.99
CA GLY A 194 13.50 -7.49 -5.33
C GLY A 194 13.16 -6.17 -6.02
N VAL A 195 12.07 -6.13 -6.80
CA VAL A 195 11.59 -4.89 -7.46
C VAL A 195 10.98 -3.94 -6.44
N VAL A 196 10.35 -4.51 -5.41
CA VAL A 196 9.76 -3.80 -4.27
C VAL A 196 10.24 -4.43 -2.97
N HIS A 197 10.17 -3.67 -1.88
CA HIS A 197 10.55 -4.15 -0.56
C HIS A 197 9.31 -4.50 0.25
N TRP A 198 9.36 -5.61 0.99
CA TRP A 198 8.28 -6.05 1.88
C TRP A 198 7.86 -4.95 2.86
N GLU A 199 8.84 -4.28 3.48
CA GLU A 199 8.59 -3.20 4.45
C GLU A 199 7.82 -2.02 3.82
N GLY A 200 8.11 -1.71 2.55
CA GLY A 200 7.40 -0.66 1.81
C GLY A 200 5.93 -1.00 1.61
N ILE A 201 5.63 -2.24 1.23
CA ILE A 201 4.25 -2.71 1.11
C ILE A 201 3.57 -2.69 2.48
N ALA A 202 4.19 -3.26 3.51
CA ALA A 202 3.63 -3.33 4.86
C ALA A 202 3.25 -1.94 5.40
N ARG A 203 4.15 -0.95 5.27
CA ARG A 203 3.87 0.44 5.66
C ARG A 203 2.72 1.05 4.89
N ASN A 204 2.62 0.80 3.59
CA ASN A 204 1.48 1.28 2.79
C ASN A 204 0.17 0.60 3.21
N VAL A 205 0.18 -0.71 3.50
CA VAL A 205 -0.98 -1.48 4.00
C VAL A 205 -1.49 -0.91 5.32
N GLU A 206 -0.59 -0.59 6.24
CA GLU A 206 -0.93 0.07 7.51
C GLU A 206 -1.45 1.49 7.29
N TYR A 207 -0.73 2.29 6.50
CA TYR A 207 -1.08 3.68 6.22
C TYR A 207 -2.47 3.82 5.59
N LEU A 208 -2.84 2.93 4.68
CA LEU A 208 -4.15 2.93 4.02
C LEU A 208 -5.26 2.28 4.87
N GLY A 209 -4.91 1.65 5.99
CA GLY A 209 -5.86 0.90 6.82
C GLY A 209 -6.54 -0.22 6.05
N LEU A 210 -5.73 -1.08 5.39
CA LEU A 210 -6.24 -2.23 4.63
C LEU A 210 -6.63 -3.40 5.54
N PRO A 211 -7.52 -4.31 5.07
CA PRO A 211 -8.02 -5.43 5.86
C PRO A 211 -6.93 -6.45 6.19
N THR A 212 -7.28 -7.39 7.06
CA THR A 212 -6.38 -8.42 7.59
C THR A 212 -5.85 -9.36 6.51
N ASP A 213 -6.59 -9.60 5.43
CA ASP A 213 -6.26 -10.59 4.40
C ASP A 213 -4.88 -10.35 3.76
N ILE A 214 -4.61 -9.09 3.37
CA ILE A 214 -3.31 -8.72 2.80
C ILE A 214 -2.20 -8.75 3.87
N LYS A 215 -2.52 -8.46 5.13
CA LYS A 215 -1.57 -8.56 6.24
C LYS A 215 -1.18 -10.01 6.51
N VAL A 216 -2.14 -10.94 6.45
CA VAL A 216 -1.90 -12.38 6.58
C VAL A 216 -0.99 -12.87 5.47
N PHE A 217 -1.23 -12.44 4.22
CA PHE A 217 -0.32 -12.73 3.10
C PHE A 217 1.10 -12.22 3.38
N LEU A 218 1.26 -10.95 3.75
CA LEU A 218 2.56 -10.35 4.03
C LEU A 218 3.29 -11.06 5.18
N GLY A 219 2.58 -11.45 6.24
CA GLY A 219 3.15 -12.17 7.37
C GLY A 219 3.56 -13.61 7.02
N ARG A 220 2.81 -14.30 6.15
CA ARG A 220 3.20 -15.61 5.61
C ARG A 220 4.43 -15.50 4.73
N TRP A 221 4.46 -14.54 3.80
CA TRP A 221 5.60 -14.32 2.93
C TRP A 221 6.88 -14.00 3.73
N TYR A 222 6.78 -13.11 4.73
CA TYR A 222 7.90 -12.73 5.59
C TYR A 222 8.50 -13.92 6.35
N ARG A 223 7.65 -14.76 6.98
CA ARG A 223 8.11 -15.95 7.71
C ARG A 223 8.82 -16.94 6.78
N ASN A 224 8.24 -17.20 5.61
CA ASN A 224 8.82 -18.12 4.64
C ASN A 224 10.15 -17.62 4.06
N TRP A 225 10.31 -16.30 3.93
CA TRP A 225 11.51 -15.69 3.36
C TRP A 225 12.63 -15.44 4.37
N LEU A 226 12.32 -15.20 5.65
CA LEU A 226 13.32 -15.05 6.72
C LEU A 226 13.80 -16.36 7.32
N LEU A 227 13.01 -17.43 7.22
CA LEU A 227 13.39 -18.76 7.69
C LEU A 227 13.61 -19.79 6.56
N PRO A 228 14.41 -19.54 5.50
CA PRO A 228 14.69 -20.58 4.50
C PRO A 228 15.46 -21.79 5.05
N ALA A 229 15.99 -21.72 6.29
CA ALA A 229 17.00 -22.65 6.79
C ALA A 229 16.55 -23.60 7.92
N HIS A 230 15.33 -23.50 8.47
CA HIS A 230 14.94 -24.30 9.67
C HIS A 230 13.69 -25.17 9.48
N SER A 231 13.17 -25.30 8.26
CA SER A 231 12.01 -26.16 7.98
C SER A 231 12.18 -27.00 6.72
N ARG A 232 13.38 -27.55 6.53
CA ARG A 232 13.51 -28.81 5.80
C ARG A 232 13.68 -29.92 6.84
N PRO A 233 12.61 -30.62 7.24
CA PRO A 233 12.75 -31.92 7.88
C PRO A 233 13.22 -32.91 6.80
N GLY A 234 14.52 -32.90 6.53
CA GLY A 234 15.20 -34.09 6.04
C GLY A 234 15.53 -34.90 7.27
N TYR A 235 14.81 -36.00 7.45
CA TYR A 235 15.07 -37.14 8.31
C TYR A 235 16.41 -37.11 9.07
N ASP A 236 16.33 -37.05 10.40
CA ASP A 236 17.12 -37.77 11.41
C ASP A 236 16.29 -37.64 12.72
N GLU A 237 15.47 -38.64 13.07
CA GLU A 237 15.79 -39.69 14.06
C GLU A 237 15.49 -39.22 15.51
N ASP A 238 14.45 -39.80 16.12
CA ASP A 238 14.13 -39.87 17.56
C ASP A 238 14.73 -38.78 18.47
N SER A 239 14.07 -37.62 18.55
CA SER A 239 14.20 -36.78 19.74
C SER A 239 12.81 -36.35 20.20
N ASP A 240 12.25 -37.17 21.07
CA ASP A 240 11.16 -36.84 21.97
C ASP A 240 11.58 -35.59 22.77
N ILE A 241 11.15 -34.42 22.33
CA ILE A 241 11.14 -33.23 23.18
C ILE A 241 9.69 -33.07 23.63
N GLU A 242 9.40 -33.63 24.80
CA GLU A 242 8.24 -33.24 25.59
C GLU A 242 8.39 -31.75 25.88
N LEU A 243 7.56 -30.93 25.23
CA LEU A 243 7.30 -29.58 25.69
C LEU A 243 6.42 -29.73 26.93
N GLU A 244 7.06 -29.85 28.09
CA GLU A 244 6.44 -29.61 29.39
C GLU A 244 5.85 -28.19 29.36
N LEU A 245 4.54 -28.14 29.16
CA LEU A 245 3.74 -26.96 29.48
C LEU A 245 3.61 -26.96 31.01
N ASP A 246 4.39 -26.10 31.66
CA ASP A 246 4.16 -25.71 33.05
C ASP A 246 2.78 -25.05 33.13
N ASP A 247 1.80 -25.86 33.50
CA ASP A 247 0.47 -25.52 33.97
C ASP A 247 0.59 -25.34 35.51
N ASP A 248 0.54 -24.10 35.99
CA ASP A 248 0.27 -23.79 37.40
C ASP A 248 -0.21 -22.34 37.52
N ASP A 249 -1.54 -22.15 37.58
CA ASP A 249 -2.23 -21.61 38.77
C ASP A 249 -3.70 -21.28 38.43
N ASN A 250 -4.55 -22.30 38.65
CA ASN A 250 -5.71 -22.30 39.54
C ASN A 250 -6.37 -20.95 39.92
N ASP A 251 -7.65 -20.79 39.58
CA ASP A 251 -8.69 -20.37 40.54
C ASP A 251 -10.11 -20.63 39.98
N ASP A 252 -10.74 -21.64 40.58
CA ASP A 252 -12.16 -21.81 40.94
C ASP A 252 -13.19 -20.79 40.40
N ASP A 253 -14.20 -21.27 39.67
CA ASP A 253 -15.58 -21.17 40.17
C ASP A 253 -16.51 -22.20 39.50
N GLU A 254 -17.22 -22.92 40.34
CA GLU A 254 -18.13 -24.01 39.99
C GLU A 254 -19.44 -23.51 39.37
N THR A 255 -19.96 -24.23 38.35
CA THR A 255 -21.42 -24.39 38.19
C THR A 255 -21.79 -25.53 37.23
N ASP A 256 -22.20 -26.64 37.86
CA ASP A 256 -23.42 -27.45 37.63
C ASP A 256 -23.90 -27.75 36.19
N ASP A 257 -23.76 -29.03 35.84
CA ASP A 257 -24.73 -29.97 35.24
C ASP A 257 -25.63 -29.54 34.04
N ASP A 258 -25.52 -30.29 32.93
CA ASP A 258 -26.64 -31.13 32.40
C ASP A 258 -26.29 -31.80 31.04
N ASP A 259 -26.01 -33.10 31.13
CA ASP A 259 -26.54 -34.23 30.32
C ASP A 259 -27.21 -33.94 28.94
N TYR A 260 -26.63 -34.46 27.84
CA TYR A 260 -27.32 -35.45 26.99
C TYR A 260 -26.39 -36.16 25.98
N SER A 261 -26.22 -37.46 26.22
CA SER A 261 -26.22 -38.61 25.29
C SER A 261 -25.66 -38.52 23.85
N THR A 262 -24.53 -39.21 23.71
CA THR A 262 -24.08 -40.13 22.65
C THR A 262 -25.15 -40.78 21.75
N VAL A 263 -24.96 -40.69 20.43
CA VAL A 263 -25.20 -41.81 19.49
C VAL A 263 -24.10 -41.87 18.43
N SER A 264 -23.46 -43.02 18.35
CA SER A 264 -22.50 -43.45 17.33
C SER A 264 -23.24 -43.98 16.09
N SER A 265 -22.70 -43.74 14.90
CA SER A 265 -22.86 -44.70 13.80
C SER A 265 -21.64 -44.74 12.90
N HIS A 266 -21.25 -45.97 12.62
CA HIS A 266 -19.98 -46.51 12.15
C HIS A 266 -20.00 -46.77 10.62
N THR A 267 -18.82 -47.10 10.07
CA THR A 267 -18.45 -47.78 8.80
C THR A 267 -18.04 -46.84 7.66
N GLU A 268 -16.74 -46.70 7.33
CA GLU A 268 -15.78 -47.61 6.65
C GLU A 268 -16.09 -47.84 5.16
N ASP A 269 -15.22 -47.33 4.27
CA ASP A 269 -14.79 -47.96 3.01
C ASP A 269 -13.61 -47.16 2.40
N VAL A 270 -12.36 -47.57 2.61
CA VAL A 270 -11.41 -48.32 1.75
C VAL A 270 -11.13 -47.79 0.32
N ASP A 271 -9.84 -47.46 0.13
CA ASP A 271 -8.95 -47.74 -1.01
C ASP A 271 -8.78 -46.82 -2.25
N ALA A 272 -7.50 -46.42 -2.41
CA ALA A 272 -6.63 -46.68 -3.57
C ALA A 272 -6.28 -45.54 -4.57
N ILE A 273 -5.02 -45.05 -4.42
CA ILE A 273 -3.95 -44.77 -5.41
C ILE A 273 -4.21 -43.88 -6.64
N ALA A 274 -3.46 -42.77 -6.72
CA ALA A 274 -2.52 -42.53 -7.83
C ALA A 274 -1.52 -41.40 -7.49
N GLU A 275 -0.25 -41.79 -7.37
CA GLU A 275 0.92 -40.94 -7.50
C GLU A 275 0.86 -40.09 -8.78
N PHE A 276 1.15 -38.80 -8.66
CA PHE A 276 1.78 -38.06 -9.74
C PHE A 276 3.00 -37.34 -9.18
N GLU A 277 4.14 -38.03 -9.29
CA GLU A 277 5.44 -37.41 -9.33
C GLU A 277 5.49 -36.41 -10.50
N ARG A 278 5.63 -35.11 -10.18
CA ARG A 278 6.18 -34.14 -11.13
C ARG A 278 7.34 -33.42 -10.49
N GLY A 279 8.51 -34.04 -10.61
CA GLY A 279 9.80 -33.42 -10.35
C GLY A 279 9.92 -32.10 -11.10
N ARG A 280 10.16 -31.03 -10.35
CA ARG A 280 10.67 -29.76 -10.89
C ARG A 280 11.92 -29.39 -10.11
N THR A 281 13.05 -29.79 -10.67
CA THR A 281 14.38 -29.34 -10.22
C THR A 281 14.46 -27.81 -10.33
N PRO A 282 14.72 -27.06 -9.25
CA PRO A 282 15.05 -25.64 -9.39
C PRO A 282 16.50 -25.52 -9.85
N THR A 283 16.70 -25.38 -11.16
CA THR A 283 17.97 -24.92 -11.71
C THR A 283 18.16 -23.46 -11.31
N ILE A 284 19.06 -23.20 -10.37
CA ILE A 284 19.55 -21.86 -10.08
C ILE A 284 20.19 -21.32 -11.37
N ARG A 285 19.58 -20.31 -11.99
CA ARG A 285 20.21 -19.56 -13.08
C ARG A 285 20.49 -18.12 -12.63
N PRO A 286 21.68 -17.58 -12.93
CA PRO A 286 22.03 -16.20 -12.63
C PRO A 286 21.26 -15.28 -13.56
N LEU A 287 20.49 -14.33 -13.01
CA LEU A 287 19.73 -13.37 -13.82
C LEU A 287 20.64 -12.23 -14.30
N ALA A 288 20.99 -12.33 -15.58
CA ALA A 288 21.40 -11.20 -16.40
C ALA A 288 20.28 -10.16 -16.49
N ARG A 289 20.70 -8.90 -16.52
CA ARG A 289 19.91 -7.68 -16.69
C ARG A 289 18.97 -7.76 -17.89
N LEU A 290 17.70 -7.39 -17.72
CA LEU A 290 16.87 -6.70 -18.71
C LEU A 290 15.51 -6.34 -18.08
N CYS A 291 15.32 -5.08 -17.72
CA CYS A 291 13.99 -4.50 -17.49
C CYS A 291 13.84 -3.30 -18.43
N GLY A 292 13.05 -3.49 -19.48
CA GLY A 292 12.73 -2.48 -20.47
C GLY A 292 11.41 -1.79 -20.16
N LYS A 293 11.44 -0.46 -20.20
CA LYS A 293 10.36 0.48 -20.55
C LYS A 293 9.09 0.46 -19.69
N LEU A 294 9.16 1.14 -18.54
CA LEU A 294 8.08 2.01 -18.09
C LEU A 294 8.22 3.35 -18.83
N GLN A 295 7.22 3.71 -19.63
CA GLN A 295 7.18 4.97 -20.35
C GLN A 295 6.84 6.10 -19.37
N MET A 296 7.89 6.72 -18.83
CA MET A 296 7.81 8.00 -18.14
C MET A 296 7.40 9.07 -19.17
N CYS A 297 6.16 9.55 -19.10
CA CYS A 297 5.78 10.77 -19.81
C CYS A 297 6.42 11.95 -19.08
N GLY A 298 7.51 12.47 -19.64
CA GLY A 298 8.04 13.80 -19.29
C GLY A 298 7.13 14.87 -19.88
N ALA A 299 6.82 15.87 -19.06
CA ALA A 299 6.32 17.18 -19.51
C ALA A 299 7.51 18.10 -19.79
#